data_AF-A0A1I6BT09-F1
#
_entry.id   AF-A0A1I6BT09-F1
#
_cell.length_a   1.000
_cell.length_b   1.000
_cell.length_c   1.000
_cell.angle_alpha   90.00
_cell.angle_beta   90.00
_cell.angle_gamma   90.00
#
_symmetry.space_group_name_H-M   'P 1'
#
loop_
_entity.id
_entity.type
_entity.pdbx_description
1 polymer ?
#
loop_
_entity_poly.entity_id
_entity_poly.type
_entity_poly.pdbx_seq_one_letter_code
_entity_poly.pdbx_strand_id
1 'polypeptide(L)'
;MRALILSSTLLLSLLAGPGCGPGARNDRMAVLRRSPGGQQLRLSGLRVLMAHDPLSALQRKTYRDSITFQLPATASGLIAGSSIPLAPGSYAYRGSILLQPEARKVTVQLFYDNTDDQRRDLLGWNGEYELLITNGP
;
A
#
# COMPACT_ATOMS: atom_id res chain seq x y z
N MET A 1 -67.27 -5.09 -24.15
CA MET A 1 -66.85 -4.80 -22.76
C MET A 1 -65.43 -4.28 -22.80
N ARG A 2 -65.19 -3.12 -22.19
CA ARG A 2 -63.90 -2.42 -22.13
C ARG A 2 -63.03 -3.06 -21.04
N ALA A 3 -61.73 -3.22 -21.28
CA ALA A 3 -60.75 -3.40 -20.21
C ALA A 3 -59.47 -2.63 -20.58
N LEU A 4 -59.33 -1.45 -19.97
CA LEU A 4 -58.07 -0.73 -19.74
C LEU A 4 -57.28 -1.47 -18.67
N ILE A 5 -55.99 -1.78 -18.88
CA ILE A 5 -55.00 -1.93 -17.79
C ILE A 5 -53.63 -1.46 -18.33
N LEU A 6 -53.32 -0.18 -18.09
CA LEU A 6 -52.24 0.34 -17.24
C LEU A 6 -50.80 0.01 -17.67
N SER A 7 -50.16 1.04 -18.25
CA SER A 7 -48.71 1.19 -18.36
C SER A 7 -48.04 1.08 -17.00
N SER A 8 -47.06 0.18 -16.87
CA SER A 8 -46.12 0.16 -15.75
C SER A 8 -44.75 0.59 -16.25
N THR A 9 -44.48 1.90 -16.18
CA THR A 9 -43.17 2.49 -16.43
C THR A 9 -42.23 2.06 -15.30
N LEU A 10 -41.34 1.11 -15.59
CA LEU A 10 -40.28 0.73 -14.67
C LEU A 10 -39.28 1.89 -14.60
N LEU A 11 -39.35 2.68 -13.53
CA LEU A 11 -38.44 3.77 -13.24
C LEU A 11 -37.07 3.16 -12.88
N LEU A 12 -36.13 3.15 -13.83
CA LEU A 12 -34.75 2.73 -13.60
C LEU A 12 -34.01 3.84 -12.85
N SER A 13 -34.14 3.85 -11.53
CA SER A 13 -33.35 4.71 -10.65
C SER A 13 -31.89 4.21 -10.66
N LEU A 14 -31.08 4.74 -11.58
CA LEU A 14 -29.63 4.67 -11.44
C LEU A 14 -29.23 5.44 -10.18
N LEU A 15 -29.09 4.70 -9.08
CA LEU A 15 -28.32 5.11 -7.93
C LEU A 15 -26.85 5.16 -8.37
N ALA A 16 -26.46 6.27 -9.00
CA ALA A 16 -25.07 6.72 -8.97
C ALA A 16 -24.78 7.10 -7.51
N GLY A 17 -24.48 6.09 -6.68
CA GLY A 17 -23.93 6.32 -5.35
C GLY A 17 -22.70 7.21 -5.50
N PRO A 18 -22.44 8.13 -4.55
CA PRO A 18 -21.26 8.97 -4.59
C PRO A 18 -20.04 8.06 -4.62
N GLY A 19 -19.46 7.90 -5.81
CA GLY A 19 -18.23 7.16 -6.00
C GLY A 19 -17.18 7.84 -5.15
N CYS A 20 -16.89 7.26 -4.00
CA CYS A 20 -15.78 7.68 -3.15
C CYS A 20 -14.53 7.61 -4.04
N GLY A 21 -13.98 8.76 -4.41
CA GLY A 21 -12.79 8.84 -5.26
C GLY A 21 -11.68 7.93 -4.71
N PRO A 22 -10.74 7.49 -5.56
CA PRO A 22 -9.75 6.49 -5.16
C PRO A 22 -8.96 6.99 -3.94
N GLY A 23 -9.13 6.35 -2.78
CA GLY A 23 -8.35 6.61 -1.59
C GLY A 23 -6.91 6.09 -1.71
N ALA A 24 -6.13 6.21 -0.64
CA ALA A 24 -4.80 5.61 -0.56
C ALA A 24 -4.93 4.09 -0.75
N ARG A 25 -4.06 3.53 -1.60
CA ARG A 25 -4.00 2.08 -1.86
C ARG A 25 -2.61 1.66 -2.29
N ASN A 26 -2.24 0.44 -1.95
CA ASN A 26 -1.00 -0.17 -2.41
C ASN A 26 -1.21 -0.77 -3.80
N ASP A 27 -0.20 -0.69 -4.67
CA ASP A 27 -0.20 -1.49 -5.88
C ASP A 27 -0.09 -2.97 -5.51
N ARG A 28 -0.61 -3.84 -6.37
CA ARG A 28 -0.55 -5.30 -6.17
C ARG A 28 0.87 -5.85 -6.30
N MET A 29 1.73 -5.15 -7.04
CA MET A 29 3.08 -5.61 -7.34
C MET A 29 4.12 -4.91 -6.47
N ALA A 30 5.10 -5.69 -6.00
CA ALA A 30 6.33 -5.24 -5.40
C ALA A 30 7.50 -5.59 -6.33
N VAL A 31 8.53 -4.74 -6.38
CA VAL A 31 9.73 -4.99 -7.19
C VAL A 31 10.90 -5.34 -6.28
N LEU A 32 11.46 -6.54 -6.46
CA LEU A 32 12.70 -6.95 -5.82
C LEU A 32 13.85 -6.82 -6.82
N ARG A 33 14.71 -5.83 -6.61
CA ARG A 33 15.94 -5.66 -7.38
C ARG A 33 17.11 -6.33 -6.64
N ARG A 34 17.81 -7.22 -7.32
CA ARG A 34 19.01 -7.88 -6.79
C ARG A 34 20.27 -7.25 -7.37
N SER A 35 21.26 -6.96 -6.53
CA SER A 35 22.58 -6.50 -6.95
C SER A 35 23.67 -7.14 -6.07
N PRO A 36 24.96 -7.09 -6.47
CA PRO A 36 26.06 -7.57 -5.63
C PRO A 36 26.12 -6.86 -4.26
N GLY A 37 25.67 -5.61 -4.18
CA GLY A 37 25.67 -4.81 -2.96
C GLY A 37 24.46 -5.02 -2.04
N GLY A 38 23.49 -5.85 -2.42
CA GLY A 38 22.31 -6.10 -1.61
C GLY A 38 21.04 -6.34 -2.41
N GLN A 39 19.91 -6.42 -1.70
CA GLN A 39 18.59 -6.50 -2.31
C GLN A 39 17.79 -5.25 -1.98
N GLN A 40 16.96 -4.79 -2.93
CA GLN A 40 16.07 -3.65 -2.75
C GLN A 40 14.64 -4.07 -3.03
N LEU A 41 13.78 -3.96 -2.02
CA LEU A 41 12.35 -4.18 -2.15
C LEU A 41 11.64 -2.84 -2.27
N ARG A 42 11.09 -2.55 -3.45
CA ARG A 42 10.28 -1.36 -3.69
C ARG A 42 8.80 -1.70 -3.70
N LEU A 43 8.03 -0.96 -2.92
CA LEU A 43 6.57 -0.98 -2.93
C LEU A 43 6.06 0.35 -3.47
N SER A 44 5.01 0.34 -4.28
CA SER A 44 4.41 1.56 -4.84
C SER A 44 2.89 1.55 -4.69
N GLY A 45 2.28 2.71 -4.81
CA GLY A 45 0.84 2.86 -4.63
C GLY A 45 0.37 4.29 -4.75
N LEU A 46 -0.93 4.48 -4.57
CA LEU A 46 -1.53 5.81 -4.44
C LEU A 46 -1.57 6.23 -2.98
N ARG A 47 -1.27 7.50 -2.76
CA ARG A 47 -1.35 8.17 -1.47
C ARG A 47 -2.25 9.39 -1.59
N VAL A 48 -2.90 9.75 -0.49
CA VAL A 48 -3.73 10.96 -0.41
C VAL A 48 -2.81 12.09 0.03
N LEU A 49 -2.92 13.25 -0.61
CA LEU A 49 -2.22 14.44 -0.15
C LEU A 49 -2.66 14.76 1.28
N MET A 50 -1.69 14.88 2.20
CA MET A 50 -1.97 15.39 3.53
C MET A 50 -2.41 16.85 3.39
N ALA A 51 -3.70 17.08 3.60
CA ALA A 51 -4.27 18.41 3.59
C ALA A 51 -4.12 19.01 4.99
N HIS A 52 -3.39 20.13 5.09
CA HIS A 52 -3.32 20.92 6.32
C HIS A 52 -4.52 21.89 6.43
N ASP A 53 -5.34 22.00 5.39
CA ASP A 53 -6.56 22.82 5.37
C ASP A 53 -7.80 22.01 4.90
N PRO A 54 -9.03 22.39 5.32
CA PRO A 54 -10.25 21.66 5.00
C PRO A 54 -10.62 21.62 3.52
N LEU A 55 -10.23 22.65 2.75
CA LEU A 55 -10.57 22.76 1.33
C LEU A 55 -9.77 21.76 0.50
N SER A 56 -8.49 21.59 0.83
CA SER A 56 -7.62 20.57 0.26
C SER A 56 -8.08 19.15 0.61
N ALA A 57 -8.63 18.95 1.82
CA ALA A 57 -9.15 17.64 2.25
C ALA A 57 -10.39 17.20 1.44
N LEU A 58 -11.24 18.15 1.04
CA LEU A 58 -12.41 17.89 0.20
C LEU A 58 -12.04 17.43 -1.22
N GLN A 59 -10.90 17.88 -1.75
CA GLN A 59 -10.46 17.51 -3.10
C GLN A 59 -9.89 16.09 -3.20
N ARG A 60 -9.49 15.46 -2.07
CA ARG A 60 -8.98 14.08 -1.98
C ARG A 60 -7.99 13.71 -3.10
N LYS A 61 -7.13 14.64 -3.49
CA LYS A 61 -6.16 14.43 -4.57
C LYS A 61 -5.21 13.31 -4.17
N THR A 62 -4.97 12.40 -5.11
CA THR A 62 -4.00 11.32 -4.94
C THR A 62 -2.76 11.56 -5.79
N TYR A 63 -1.64 11.03 -5.31
CA TYR A 63 -0.39 10.99 -6.04
C TYR A 63 0.22 9.60 -5.94
N ARG A 64 1.08 9.26 -6.90
CA ARG A 64 1.81 8.00 -6.88
C ARG A 64 3.08 8.18 -6.04
N ASP A 65 3.30 7.25 -5.13
CA ASP A 65 4.46 7.25 -4.24
C ASP A 65 5.06 5.83 -4.18
N SER A 66 6.25 5.73 -3.59
CA SER A 66 6.88 4.44 -3.31
C SER A 66 7.81 4.49 -2.10
N ILE A 67 7.92 3.37 -1.40
CA ILE A 67 8.96 3.13 -0.39
C ILE A 67 9.93 2.06 -0.89
N THR A 68 11.20 2.17 -0.50
CA THR A 68 12.23 1.18 -0.83
C THR A 68 12.92 0.72 0.45
N PHE A 69 12.92 -0.59 0.70
CA PHE A 69 13.68 -1.21 1.77
C PHE A 69 14.98 -1.77 1.24
N GLN A 70 16.08 -1.45 1.91
CA GLN A 70 17.35 -2.16 1.72
C GLN A 70 17.31 -3.44 2.54
N LEU A 71 17.49 -4.58 1.88
CA LEU A 71 17.46 -5.90 2.49
C LEU A 71 18.85 -6.56 2.36
N PRO A 72 19.22 -7.47 3.27
CA PRO A 72 20.45 -8.25 3.15
C PRO A 72 20.59 -8.95 1.79
N ALA A 73 21.83 -9.08 1.29
CA ALA A 73 22.10 -9.60 -0.06
C ALA A 73 21.53 -11.01 -0.33
N THR A 74 21.44 -11.86 0.69
CA THR A 74 20.90 -13.23 0.61
C THR A 74 19.53 -13.36 1.26
N ALA A 75 18.82 -12.25 1.50
CA ALA A 75 17.54 -12.27 2.18
C ALA A 75 16.52 -13.14 1.44
N SER A 76 15.98 -14.12 2.16
CA SER A 76 14.79 -14.92 1.85
C SER A 76 14.15 -15.34 3.17
N GLY A 77 12.85 -15.63 3.16
CA GLY A 77 12.11 -15.95 4.37
C GLY A 77 11.78 -14.72 5.22
N LEU A 78 11.77 -14.89 6.54
CA LEU A 78 11.34 -13.87 7.48
C LEU A 78 12.48 -12.88 7.78
N ILE A 79 12.26 -11.62 7.48
CA ILE A 79 13.19 -10.51 7.74
C ILE A 79 12.59 -9.66 8.85
N ALA A 80 13.30 -9.53 9.97
CA ALA A 80 12.84 -8.72 11.09
C ALA A 80 12.88 -7.23 10.74
N GLY A 81 11.83 -6.48 11.07
CA GLY A 81 11.79 -5.03 10.86
C GLY A 81 12.99 -4.31 11.46
N SER A 82 13.46 -4.75 12.63
CA SER A 82 14.61 -4.18 13.34
C SER A 82 15.95 -4.36 12.62
N SER A 83 16.03 -5.26 11.63
CA SER A 83 17.23 -5.45 10.80
C SER A 83 17.27 -4.54 9.57
N ILE A 84 16.17 -3.84 9.28
CA ILE A 84 16.09 -2.94 8.13
C ILE A 84 16.81 -1.63 8.49
N PRO A 85 17.83 -1.22 7.72
CA PRO A 85 18.57 -0.01 8.00
C PRO A 85 17.69 1.22 7.78
N LEU A 86 17.89 2.21 8.65
CA LEU A 86 17.13 3.46 8.68
C LEU A 86 18.08 4.64 8.82
N ALA A 87 17.61 5.82 8.39
CA ALA A 87 18.35 7.05 8.61
C ALA A 87 18.39 7.40 10.12
N PRO A 88 19.48 8.03 10.61
CA PRO A 88 19.53 8.52 11.98
C PRO A 88 18.32 9.41 12.31
N GLY A 89 17.73 9.22 13.50
CA GLY A 89 16.54 9.95 13.94
C GLY A 89 15.19 9.40 13.45
N SER A 90 15.19 8.31 12.68
CA SER A 90 13.94 7.61 12.30
C SER A 90 13.49 6.63 13.38
N TYR A 91 12.18 6.46 13.55
CA TYR A 91 11.63 5.38 14.36
C TYR A 91 11.99 4.02 13.78
N ALA A 92 12.51 3.12 14.62
CA ALA A 92 12.90 1.79 14.20
C ALA A 92 11.69 0.96 13.75
N TYR A 93 11.82 0.27 12.62
CA TYR A 93 10.80 -0.70 12.22
C TYR A 93 10.75 -1.89 13.18
N ARG A 94 9.53 -2.37 13.41
CA ARG A 94 9.17 -3.59 14.12
C ARG A 94 8.32 -4.47 13.20
N GLY A 95 8.01 -5.69 13.64
CA GLY A 95 7.30 -6.67 12.82
C GLY A 95 8.23 -7.34 11.82
N SER A 96 7.73 -7.66 10.63
CA SER A 96 8.50 -8.45 9.65
C SER A 96 8.09 -8.24 8.19
N ILE A 97 9.03 -8.57 7.30
CA ILE A 97 8.79 -8.83 5.89
C ILE A 97 9.00 -10.33 5.65
N LEU A 98 7.99 -11.03 5.14
CA LEU A 98 8.13 -12.41 4.66
C LEU A 98 8.38 -12.37 3.16
N LEU A 99 9.64 -12.59 2.75
CA LEU A 99 10.06 -12.58 1.36
C LEU A 99 10.12 -14.01 0.82
N GLN A 100 9.28 -14.34 -0.16
CA GLN A 100 9.22 -15.67 -0.77
C GLN A 100 9.47 -15.59 -2.28
N PRO A 101 10.73 -15.47 -2.73
CA PRO A 101 11.06 -15.31 -4.14
C PRO A 101 10.55 -16.47 -5.01
N GLU A 102 10.66 -17.71 -4.52
CA GLU A 102 10.20 -18.90 -5.25
C GLU A 102 8.69 -18.91 -5.47
N ALA A 103 7.92 -18.41 -4.50
CA ALA A 103 6.47 -18.27 -4.62
C ALA A 103 6.04 -16.97 -5.32
N ARG A 104 7.00 -16.11 -5.72
CA ARG A 104 6.77 -14.76 -6.25
C ARG A 104 5.83 -13.93 -5.37
N LYS A 105 6.04 -14.00 -4.05
CA LYS A 105 5.22 -13.30 -3.06
C LYS A 105 6.07 -12.57 -2.03
N VAL A 106 5.52 -11.49 -1.52
CA VAL A 106 6.04 -10.84 -0.32
C VAL A 106 4.89 -10.34 0.55
N THR A 107 5.01 -10.57 1.85
CA THR A 107 4.06 -10.05 2.85
C THR A 107 4.79 -9.10 3.76
N VAL A 108 4.25 -7.89 3.91
CA VAL A 108 4.83 -6.82 4.71
C VAL A 108 3.90 -6.51 5.88
N GLN A 109 4.43 -6.69 7.08
CA GLN A 109 3.73 -6.42 8.34
C GLN A 109 4.70 -5.66 9.27
N LEU A 110 4.89 -4.38 8.96
CA LEU A 110 5.76 -3.48 9.71
C LEU A 110 4.97 -2.45 10.49
N PHE A 111 5.53 -2.03 11.60
CA PHE A 111 5.02 -0.92 12.40
C PHE A 111 6.18 -0.21 13.10
N TYR A 112 5.91 0.93 13.69
CA TYR A 112 6.84 1.59 14.60
C TYR A 112 6.10 2.00 15.87
N ASP A 113 6.85 2.06 16.97
CA ASP A 113 6.36 2.60 18.23
C ASP A 113 6.66 4.11 18.20
N ASN A 114 5.62 4.91 17.98
CA ASN A 114 5.70 6.37 17.95
C ASN A 114 5.80 6.86 19.40
N THR A 115 6.96 7.39 19.77
CA THR A 115 7.21 7.79 21.16
C THR A 115 6.60 9.14 21.51
N ASP A 116 6.23 9.95 20.52
CA ASP A 116 5.66 11.29 20.74
C ASP A 116 4.24 11.20 21.32
N ASP A 117 3.49 10.19 20.90
CA ASP A 117 2.10 9.96 21.31
C ASP A 117 1.85 8.56 21.90
N GLN A 118 2.94 7.81 22.12
CA GLN A 118 2.95 6.47 22.73
C GLN A 118 2.07 5.46 22.00
N ARG A 119 1.87 5.64 20.69
CA ARG A 119 1.02 4.75 19.88
C ARG A 119 1.84 3.84 18.98
N ARG A 120 1.25 2.70 18.64
CA ARG A 120 1.77 1.83 17.58
C ARG A 120 1.17 2.25 16.25
N ASP A 121 2.02 2.70 15.35
CA ASP A 121 1.61 3.09 14.00
C ASP A 121 1.96 2.01 12.99
N LEU A 122 0.94 1.49 12.33
CA LEU A 122 1.13 0.55 11.22
C LEU A 122 1.73 1.27 10.03
N LEU A 123 2.68 0.62 9.35
CA LEU A 123 3.19 1.16 8.11
C LEU A 123 2.10 1.10 7.03
N GLY A 124 1.80 2.22 6.37
CA GLY A 124 0.81 2.28 5.28
C GLY A 124 1.16 1.41 4.05
N TRP A 125 2.37 0.86 4.03
CA TRP A 125 2.87 -0.09 3.03
C TRP A 125 2.75 -1.56 3.48
N ASN A 126 1.99 -1.84 4.53
CA ASN A 126 1.66 -3.21 4.89
C ASN A 126 0.69 -3.84 3.88
N GLY A 127 0.83 -5.14 3.67
CA GLY A 127 -0.01 -5.90 2.77
C GLY A 127 0.71 -7.09 2.14
N GLU A 128 -0.01 -7.78 1.25
CA GLU A 128 0.52 -8.85 0.42
C GLU A 128 0.71 -8.36 -1.01
N TYR A 129 1.82 -8.76 -1.62
CA TYR A 129 2.21 -8.32 -2.95
C TYR A 129 2.68 -9.49 -3.81
N GLU A 130 2.44 -9.36 -5.10
CA GLU A 130 3.09 -10.17 -6.13
C GLU A 130 4.49 -9.62 -6.38
N LEU A 131 5.48 -10.51 -6.34
CA LEU A 131 6.88 -10.13 -6.43
C LEU A 131 7.37 -10.21 -7.88
N LEU A 132 7.76 -9.06 -8.42
CA LEU A 132 8.51 -8.96 -9.66
C LEU A 132 10.01 -8.90 -9.35
N ILE A 133 10.74 -9.93 -9.74
CA ILE A 133 12.19 -10.00 -9.52
C ILE A 133 12.90 -9.40 -10.74
N THR A 134 13.77 -8.44 -10.49
CA THR A 134 14.60 -7.82 -11.53
C THR A 134 16.08 -7.90 -11.12
N ASN A 135 16.93 -8.09 -12.12
CA ASN A 135 18.37 -7.96 -11.91
C ASN A 135 18.76 -6.50 -12.02
N GLY A 136 19.65 -6.04 -11.15
CA GLY A 136 20.33 -4.77 -11.37
C GLY A 136 21.16 -4.79 -12.66
N PRO A 137 21.49 -3.61 -13.22
CA PRO A 137 22.59 -3.48 -14.16
C PRO A 137 23.89 -3.95 -13.51
#